data_AF-A0A6V8PX22-F1
#
_entry.id   AF-A0A6V8PX22-F1
#
_cell.length_a   1.000
_cell.length_b   1.000
_cell.length_c   1.000
_cell.angle_alpha   90.00
_cell.angle_beta   90.00
_cell.angle_gamma   90.00
#
_symmetry.space_group_name_H-M   'P 1'
#
loop_
_entity.id
_entity.type
_entity.pdbx_description
1 polymer ?
#
loop_
_entity_poly.entity_id
_entity_poly.type
_entity_poly.pdbx_seq_one_letter_code
_entity_poly.pdbx_strand_id
1 'polypeptide(L)'
;MISWAYVFAPPGVDLGKVEEKLKRQYGNHIDIQDIEEELKDRQETKDALRDVGAPYQSFRMYEVTWYLPRSKVRALWRQAASQCLGKLERSSKTIRVLCGHLLYYCGQRSEFYSPVDFNLLISRSDLKPSQIVLLIDDVYDMYYRLTRKDELFDHAERIPVYLERLCYEQGINIEELSPEQLLSYCMGWELRTITHLLSWGHFETIFIENLSAQVGLGAKFLVFGVKQLTEALIHFLGDLDFQTVYVSHPISEARRKKELGGHWPEFIYQVNQLQKDAFDSKVVVVMPTAIDELRFSLRHIREHHPPQRTGALEERWPLIDDEDNLLYCRPDSALDSNYASLLMPKYWDFSSQKFVEYLQEDRSAPIIDSLLGVLVGEIEFQIATRDHVLVTHTDGLLVFRPLFSGRFTRGVSAEIDHWLSINQSGKEKRAAFVHWEEDIRLVLQRQGRKYVTRSVANEVINIIQNKYQISKGRIIKALISQEPVGSIDSILSAGAIHPATLKHIRDDMPKISREAKVNLLRGYLTGMVDIKPGLAGVWVLENYEAFKKALPQIANFLRDGSPVGNHWDEKINDLFPDFL
;
A
#
# COMPACT_ATOMS: atom_id res chain seq x y z
N MET A 1 0.62 -27.88 14.40
CA MET A 1 1.11 -26.83 15.32
C MET A 1 -0.09 -25.96 15.67
N ILE A 2 -0.22 -25.51 16.91
CA ILE A 2 -1.26 -24.52 17.26
C ILE A 2 -0.67 -23.15 16.98
N SER A 3 -1.38 -22.35 16.20
CA SER A 3 -1.03 -20.98 15.86
C SER A 3 -1.87 -20.01 16.69
N TRP A 4 -1.22 -18.96 17.18
CA TRP A 4 -1.84 -17.91 17.98
C TRP A 4 -1.66 -16.59 17.27
N ALA A 5 -2.76 -15.86 17.08
CA ALA A 5 -2.70 -14.59 16.39
C ALA A 5 -3.55 -13.51 17.04
N TYR A 6 -3.11 -12.27 16.87
CA TYR A 6 -3.92 -11.09 17.14
C TYR A 6 -4.35 -10.48 15.80
N VAL A 7 -5.64 -10.19 15.65
CA VAL A 7 -6.19 -9.56 14.45
C VAL A 7 -6.96 -8.31 14.88
N PHE A 8 -6.38 -7.15 14.64
CA PHE A 8 -7.01 -5.86 14.95
C PHE A 8 -7.43 -5.15 13.67
N ALA A 9 -8.31 -4.17 13.80
CA ALA A 9 -8.75 -3.31 12.70
C ALA A 9 -9.13 -1.94 13.25
N PRO A 10 -9.07 -0.85 12.47
CA PRO A 10 -9.81 0.36 12.80
C PRO A 10 -11.32 0.11 12.67
N PRO A 11 -12.17 0.78 13.47
CA PRO A 11 -13.61 0.82 13.26
C PRO A 11 -13.95 1.30 11.85
N GLY A 12 -14.99 0.71 11.26
CA GLY A 12 -15.37 0.93 9.86
C GLY A 12 -14.85 -0.13 8.89
N VAL A 13 -13.92 -1.02 9.31
CA VAL A 13 -13.56 -2.23 8.54
C VAL A 13 -14.63 -3.33 8.61
N ASP A 14 -15.59 -3.20 9.53
CA ASP A 14 -16.67 -4.17 9.78
C ASP A 14 -16.14 -5.53 10.27
N LEU A 15 -15.38 -5.48 11.38
CA LEU A 15 -14.71 -6.63 11.96
C LEU A 15 -15.68 -7.78 12.27
N GLY A 16 -16.90 -7.47 12.74
CA GLY A 16 -17.94 -8.48 12.96
C GLY A 16 -18.26 -9.31 11.71
N LYS A 17 -18.48 -8.67 10.55
CA LYS A 17 -18.69 -9.41 9.29
C LYS A 17 -17.44 -10.17 8.82
N VAL A 18 -16.24 -9.63 9.06
CA VAL A 18 -14.97 -10.33 8.80
C VAL A 18 -14.91 -11.64 9.59
N GLU A 19 -15.25 -11.60 10.88
CA GLU A 19 -15.28 -12.79 11.72
C GLU A 19 -16.30 -13.81 11.28
N GLU A 20 -17.51 -13.38 10.93
CA GLU A 20 -18.55 -14.26 10.40
C GLU A 20 -18.06 -14.99 9.15
N LYS A 21 -17.39 -14.28 8.23
CA LYS A 21 -16.80 -14.89 7.03
C LYS A 21 -15.72 -15.92 7.38
N LEU A 22 -14.80 -15.57 8.28
CA LEU A 22 -13.74 -16.49 8.72
C LEU A 22 -14.32 -17.74 9.41
N LYS A 23 -15.29 -17.57 10.31
CA LYS A 23 -15.99 -18.68 11.00
C LYS A 23 -16.76 -19.54 10.00
N ARG A 24 -17.43 -18.94 9.03
CA ARG A 24 -18.19 -19.62 7.97
C ARG A 24 -17.30 -20.50 7.09
N GLN A 25 -16.14 -19.98 6.68
CA GLN A 25 -15.24 -20.69 5.76
C GLN A 25 -14.29 -21.66 6.47
N TYR A 26 -13.83 -21.32 7.68
CA TYR A 26 -12.73 -22.01 8.37
C TYR A 26 -13.04 -22.42 9.81
N GLY A 27 -14.31 -22.36 10.26
CA GLY A 27 -14.71 -22.63 11.65
C GLY A 27 -14.32 -24.01 12.20
N ASN A 28 -13.98 -24.97 11.33
CA ASN A 28 -13.42 -26.25 11.75
C ASN A 28 -11.97 -26.12 12.29
N HIS A 29 -11.22 -25.13 11.82
CA HIS A 29 -9.80 -24.91 12.09
C HIS A 29 -9.50 -23.67 12.93
N ILE A 30 -10.39 -22.68 12.90
CA ILE A 30 -10.20 -21.39 13.58
C ILE A 30 -11.14 -21.22 14.77
N ASP A 31 -10.61 -20.70 15.87
CA ASP A 31 -11.38 -20.12 16.97
C ASP A 31 -11.08 -18.62 17.03
N ILE A 32 -12.14 -17.81 17.05
CA ILE A 32 -12.03 -16.36 17.09
C ILE A 32 -12.80 -15.85 18.29
N GLN A 33 -12.14 -15.05 19.13
CA GLN A 33 -12.75 -14.39 20.27
C GLN A 33 -12.58 -12.87 20.13
N ASP A 34 -13.71 -12.17 19.98
CA ASP A 34 -13.77 -10.71 19.91
C ASP A 34 -13.91 -10.12 21.32
N ILE A 35 -13.02 -9.18 21.64
CA ILE A 35 -13.04 -8.44 22.89
C ILE A 35 -14.30 -7.56 23.00
N GLU A 36 -14.81 -7.01 21.91
CA GLU A 36 -15.97 -6.12 21.91
C GLU A 36 -17.27 -6.87 22.11
N GLU A 37 -17.44 -8.01 21.43
CA GLU A 37 -18.60 -8.89 21.66
C GLU A 37 -18.61 -9.40 23.11
N GLU A 38 -17.47 -9.85 23.62
CA GLU A 38 -17.36 -10.25 25.03
C GLU A 38 -17.68 -9.07 25.97
N LEU A 39 -17.19 -7.86 25.68
CA LEU A 39 -17.49 -6.68 26.50
C LEU A 39 -18.98 -6.35 26.50
N LYS A 40 -19.66 -6.46 25.36
CA LYS A 40 -21.11 -6.20 25.23
C LYS A 40 -21.96 -7.22 25.97
N ASP A 41 -21.54 -8.49 25.98
CA ASP A 41 -22.28 -9.57 26.62
C ASP A 41 -22.25 -9.51 28.16
N ARG A 42 -21.20 -8.91 28.73
CA ARG A 42 -20.98 -8.84 30.17
C ARG A 42 -22.01 -8.00 30.92
N GLN A 43 -22.47 -8.54 32.05
CA GLN A 43 -23.42 -7.85 32.93
C GLN A 43 -22.80 -6.59 33.55
N GLU A 44 -21.50 -6.60 33.85
CA GLU A 44 -20.81 -5.45 34.45
C GLU A 44 -20.77 -4.23 33.50
N THR A 45 -20.75 -4.48 32.20
CA THR A 45 -20.87 -3.41 31.18
C THR A 45 -22.29 -2.85 31.16
N LYS A 46 -23.29 -3.73 31.13
CA LYS A 46 -24.72 -3.36 31.15
C LYS A 46 -25.08 -2.56 32.40
N ASP A 47 -24.60 -2.99 33.55
CA ASP A 47 -24.78 -2.29 34.82
C ASP A 47 -24.09 -0.92 34.79
N ALA A 48 -22.84 -0.83 34.30
CA ALA A 48 -22.13 0.44 34.19
C ALA A 48 -22.84 1.46 33.30
N LEU A 49 -23.43 1.03 32.18
CA LEU A 49 -24.23 1.88 31.30
C LEU A 49 -25.56 2.29 31.94
N ARG A 50 -26.24 1.35 32.61
CA ARG A 50 -27.48 1.62 33.34
C ARG A 50 -27.27 2.67 34.44
N ASP A 51 -26.15 2.58 35.17
CA ASP A 51 -25.83 3.48 36.29
C ASP A 51 -25.63 4.94 35.84
N VAL A 52 -25.28 5.17 34.57
CA VAL A 52 -25.16 6.51 33.96
C VAL A 52 -26.36 6.88 33.09
N GLY A 53 -27.42 6.08 33.09
CA GLY A 53 -28.64 6.32 32.30
C GLY A 53 -28.46 6.15 30.79
N ALA A 54 -27.43 5.44 30.35
CA ALA A 54 -27.18 5.16 28.93
C ALA A 54 -27.98 3.93 28.43
N PRO A 55 -28.18 3.79 27.10
CA PRO A 55 -28.72 2.55 26.53
C PRO A 55 -27.85 1.35 26.93
N TYR A 56 -28.46 0.31 27.52
CA TYR A 56 -27.73 -0.84 28.08
C TYR A 56 -28.28 -2.22 27.67
N GLN A 57 -29.47 -2.28 27.07
CA GLN A 57 -30.06 -3.55 26.63
C GLN A 57 -29.52 -4.00 25.27
N SER A 58 -29.38 -3.05 24.35
CA SER A 58 -28.73 -3.21 23.05
C SER A 58 -27.90 -1.95 22.84
N PHE A 59 -26.59 -2.12 22.79
CA PHE A 59 -25.65 -1.02 22.65
C PHE A 59 -24.45 -1.47 21.81
N ARG A 60 -23.77 -0.50 21.22
CA ARG A 60 -22.54 -0.65 20.47
C ARG A 60 -21.39 -0.19 21.35
N MET A 61 -20.16 -0.41 20.89
CA MET A 61 -18.99 0.14 21.57
C MET A 61 -18.99 1.67 21.61
N TYR A 62 -19.71 2.32 20.69
CA TYR A 62 -19.90 3.76 20.70
C TYR A 62 -20.58 4.26 21.99
N GLU A 63 -21.66 3.64 22.46
CA GLU A 63 -22.31 4.03 23.73
C GLU A 63 -21.37 3.82 24.92
N VAL A 64 -20.59 2.72 24.91
CA VAL A 64 -19.58 2.45 25.94
C VAL A 64 -18.55 3.59 26.01
N THR A 65 -18.01 4.01 24.88
CA THR A 65 -16.95 5.05 24.84
C THR A 65 -17.50 6.47 24.97
N TRP A 66 -18.78 6.68 24.67
CA TRP A 66 -19.46 7.96 24.80
C TRP A 66 -19.85 8.25 26.25
N TYR A 67 -20.45 7.29 26.96
CA TYR A 67 -21.05 7.53 28.28
C TYR A 67 -20.12 7.19 29.45
N LEU A 68 -19.17 6.27 29.28
CA LEU A 68 -18.32 5.82 30.39
C LEU A 68 -16.98 6.58 30.44
N PRO A 69 -16.43 6.83 31.65
CA PRO A 69 -15.09 7.38 31.79
C PRO A 69 -14.04 6.38 31.31
N ARG A 70 -12.93 6.88 30.74
CA ARG A 70 -11.84 6.05 30.16
C ARG A 70 -11.33 4.97 31.11
N SER A 71 -11.21 5.27 32.40
CA SER A 71 -10.76 4.32 33.42
C SER A 71 -11.71 3.12 33.56
N LYS A 72 -13.02 3.35 33.48
CA LYS A 72 -14.03 2.29 33.50
C LYS A 72 -14.00 1.46 32.22
N VAL A 73 -13.89 2.11 31.05
CA VAL A 73 -13.75 1.42 29.76
C VAL A 73 -12.52 0.51 29.75
N ARG A 74 -11.35 1.00 30.21
CA ARG A 74 -10.13 0.20 30.36
C ARG A 74 -10.32 -1.00 31.28
N ALA A 75 -11.00 -0.82 32.42
CA ALA A 75 -11.26 -1.93 33.34
C ALA A 75 -12.16 -3.01 32.72
N LEU A 76 -13.24 -2.60 32.04
CA LEU A 76 -14.15 -3.53 31.34
C LEU A 76 -13.43 -4.24 30.18
N TRP A 77 -12.67 -3.50 29.37
CA TRP A 77 -11.86 -4.05 28.28
C TRP A 77 -10.87 -5.10 28.79
N ARG A 78 -10.13 -4.81 29.87
CA ARG A 78 -9.18 -5.76 30.48
C ARG A 78 -9.86 -7.06 30.92
N GLN A 79 -11.06 -6.96 31.48
CA GLN A 79 -11.84 -8.13 31.90
C GLN A 79 -12.32 -8.96 30.70
N ALA A 80 -12.85 -8.31 29.66
CA ALA A 80 -13.28 -8.97 28.43
C ALA A 80 -12.09 -9.67 27.73
N ALA A 81 -10.98 -8.95 27.52
CA ALA A 81 -9.77 -9.52 26.93
C ALA A 81 -9.22 -10.72 27.71
N SER A 82 -9.20 -10.64 29.04
CA SER A 82 -8.78 -11.76 29.90
C SER A 82 -9.66 -13.00 29.73
N GLN A 83 -10.97 -12.80 29.56
CA GLN A 83 -11.94 -13.87 29.35
C GLN A 83 -11.78 -14.49 27.96
N CYS A 84 -11.62 -13.68 26.91
CA CYS A 84 -11.35 -14.14 25.54
C CYS A 84 -10.08 -14.98 25.47
N LEU A 85 -8.98 -14.51 26.07
CA LEU A 85 -7.73 -15.26 26.14
C LEU A 85 -7.93 -16.61 26.86
N GLY A 86 -8.67 -16.64 27.97
CA GLY A 86 -9.00 -17.88 28.67
C GLY A 86 -9.92 -18.83 27.90
N LYS A 87 -10.78 -18.34 27.00
CA LYS A 87 -11.56 -19.17 26.07
C LYS A 87 -10.65 -19.78 25.00
N LEU A 88 -9.78 -18.98 24.39
CA LEU A 88 -8.83 -19.45 23.37
C LEU A 88 -7.84 -20.47 23.94
N GLU A 89 -7.39 -20.32 25.20
CA GLU A 89 -6.49 -21.28 25.88
C GLU A 89 -7.07 -22.70 25.88
N ARG A 90 -8.38 -22.79 26.09
CA ARG A 90 -9.14 -24.04 26.18
C ARG A 90 -9.58 -24.58 24.81
N SER A 91 -9.41 -23.80 23.75
CA SER A 91 -9.82 -24.18 22.41
C SER A 91 -9.00 -25.33 21.86
N SER A 92 -9.63 -26.31 21.20
CA SER A 92 -8.91 -27.37 20.49
C SER A 92 -8.57 -27.02 19.04
N LYS A 93 -8.92 -25.81 18.58
CA LYS A 93 -8.71 -25.36 17.20
C LYS A 93 -7.23 -25.10 16.92
N THR A 94 -6.83 -25.28 15.66
CA THR A 94 -5.44 -25.14 15.21
C THR A 94 -5.00 -23.69 15.08
N ILE A 95 -5.93 -22.79 14.77
CA ILE A 95 -5.71 -21.34 14.70
C ILE A 95 -6.57 -20.69 15.78
N ARG A 96 -5.96 -19.87 16.63
CA ARG A 96 -6.62 -19.20 17.75
C ARG A 96 -6.39 -17.70 17.61
N VAL A 97 -7.46 -16.95 17.42
CA VAL A 97 -7.41 -15.52 17.11
C VAL A 97 -8.10 -14.73 18.21
N LEU A 98 -7.37 -13.78 18.78
CA LEU A 98 -7.97 -12.67 19.53
C LEU A 98 -8.18 -11.51 18.57
N CYS A 99 -9.37 -10.94 18.54
CA CYS A 99 -9.69 -9.79 17.70
C CYS A 99 -10.33 -8.64 18.46
N GLY A 100 -10.30 -7.46 17.86
CA GLY A 100 -10.93 -6.25 18.37
C GLY A 100 -10.34 -4.98 17.76
N HIS A 101 -10.48 -3.87 18.48
CA HIS A 101 -9.92 -2.57 18.10
C HIS A 101 -8.87 -2.12 19.14
N LEU A 102 -7.77 -1.52 18.68
CA LEU A 102 -6.72 -0.99 19.57
C LEU A 102 -7.01 0.46 19.98
N LEU A 103 -7.71 1.19 19.13
CA LEU A 103 -8.02 2.60 19.32
C LEU A 103 -9.53 2.85 19.21
N TYR A 104 -10.05 3.62 20.15
CA TYR A 104 -11.46 3.99 20.21
C TYR A 104 -11.61 5.50 20.08
N TYR A 105 -12.73 5.92 19.46
CA TYR A 105 -13.14 7.31 19.40
C TYR A 105 -14.18 7.61 20.48
N CYS A 106 -13.95 8.67 21.25
CA CYS A 106 -14.91 9.22 22.19
C CYS A 106 -15.54 10.47 21.57
N GLY A 107 -16.76 10.34 21.03
CA GLY A 107 -17.39 11.45 20.33
C GLY A 107 -17.75 12.64 21.23
N GLN A 108 -18.04 12.42 22.52
CA GLN A 108 -18.32 13.50 23.47
C GLN A 108 -17.14 14.46 23.61
N ARG A 109 -15.91 13.93 23.58
CA ARG A 109 -14.66 14.70 23.70
C ARG A 109 -13.95 14.89 22.35
N SER A 110 -14.49 14.33 21.27
CA SER A 110 -13.91 14.34 19.93
C SER A 110 -12.43 13.90 19.89
N GLU A 111 -12.11 12.81 20.59
CA GLU A 111 -10.73 12.36 20.81
C GLU A 111 -10.56 10.86 20.57
N PHE A 112 -9.34 10.46 20.19
CA PHE A 112 -8.94 9.06 20.15
C PHE A 112 -8.25 8.65 21.45
N TYR A 113 -8.49 7.43 21.92
CA TYR A 113 -7.76 6.85 23.05
C TYR A 113 -7.75 5.34 23.01
N SER A 114 -6.71 4.75 23.60
CA SER A 114 -6.57 3.29 23.71
C SER A 114 -6.90 2.81 25.14
N PRO A 115 -7.91 1.94 25.33
CA PRO A 115 -8.15 1.24 26.58
C PRO A 115 -7.30 -0.04 26.71
N VAL A 116 -6.53 -0.40 25.69
CA VAL A 116 -5.77 -1.64 25.61
C VAL A 116 -4.75 -1.73 26.74
N ASP A 117 -4.72 -2.91 27.36
CA ASP A 117 -3.68 -3.27 28.33
C ASP A 117 -2.64 -4.15 27.64
N PHE A 118 -1.58 -3.53 27.10
CA PHE A 118 -0.52 -4.26 26.41
C PHE A 118 0.20 -5.25 27.32
N ASN A 119 0.33 -4.95 28.62
CA ASN A 119 0.92 -5.89 29.56
C ASN A 119 0.08 -7.16 29.66
N LEU A 120 -1.26 -7.07 29.66
CA LEU A 120 -2.11 -8.26 29.62
C LEU A 120 -1.86 -9.10 28.36
N LEU A 121 -1.73 -8.46 27.20
CA LEU A 121 -1.49 -9.16 25.93
C LEU A 121 -0.08 -9.79 25.88
N ILE A 122 0.94 -9.14 26.44
CA ILE A 122 2.33 -9.60 26.37
C ILE A 122 2.67 -10.61 27.50
N SER A 123 2.19 -10.37 28.72
CA SER A 123 2.68 -11.05 29.93
C SER A 123 2.04 -12.41 30.20
N ARG A 124 0.96 -12.79 29.51
CA ARG A 124 0.43 -14.16 29.60
C ARG A 124 1.38 -15.12 28.88
N SER A 125 2.33 -15.66 29.65
CA SER A 125 3.47 -16.46 29.20
C SER A 125 3.14 -17.64 28.29
N ASP A 126 1.93 -18.17 28.43
CA ASP A 126 1.50 -19.41 27.76
C ASP A 126 0.90 -19.14 26.37
N LEU A 127 0.55 -17.87 26.09
CA LEU A 127 -0.07 -17.42 24.85
C LEU A 127 0.81 -16.39 24.15
N LYS A 128 1.89 -16.86 23.52
CA LYS A 128 2.72 -15.98 22.68
C LYS A 128 2.14 -15.98 21.27
N PRO A 129 1.55 -14.87 20.79
CA PRO A 129 1.09 -14.81 19.42
C PRO A 129 2.28 -14.93 18.48
N SER A 130 2.19 -15.83 17.51
CA SER A 130 3.16 -15.98 16.44
C SER A 130 2.88 -15.05 15.27
N GLN A 131 1.66 -14.52 15.18
CA GLN A 131 1.24 -13.56 14.16
C GLN A 131 0.45 -12.41 14.75
N ILE A 132 0.63 -11.23 14.18
CA ILE A 132 -0.15 -10.04 14.47
C ILE A 132 -0.58 -9.46 13.13
N VAL A 133 -1.87 -9.18 12.99
CA VAL A 133 -2.47 -8.68 11.76
C VAL A 133 -3.22 -7.40 12.05
N LEU A 134 -3.00 -6.37 11.23
CA LEU A 134 -3.88 -5.22 11.12
C LEU A 134 -4.68 -5.34 9.83
N LEU A 135 -5.99 -5.46 9.96
CA LEU A 135 -6.89 -5.36 8.82
C LEU A 135 -7.11 -3.89 8.48
N ILE A 136 -7.00 -3.54 7.21
CA ILE A 136 -7.28 -2.18 6.71
C ILE A 136 -8.28 -2.27 5.57
N ASP A 137 -9.12 -1.25 5.44
CA ASP A 137 -10.01 -1.04 4.32
C ASP A 137 -9.76 0.34 3.68
N ASP A 138 -10.40 0.61 2.56
CA ASP A 138 -10.33 1.91 1.90
C ASP A 138 -11.17 2.94 2.67
N VAL A 139 -10.60 4.13 2.89
CA VAL A 139 -11.22 5.19 3.69
C VAL A 139 -12.63 5.55 3.22
N TYR A 140 -12.93 5.43 1.93
CA TYR A 140 -14.27 5.71 1.41
C TYR A 140 -15.29 4.64 1.81
N ASP A 141 -14.90 3.35 1.84
CA ASP A 141 -15.76 2.29 2.41
C ASP A 141 -16.01 2.56 3.90
N MET A 142 -14.95 2.89 4.65
CA MET A 142 -15.04 3.18 6.08
C MET A 142 -15.96 4.38 6.36
N TYR A 143 -15.79 5.48 5.62
CA TYR A 143 -16.65 6.66 5.71
C TYR A 143 -18.10 6.28 5.45
N TYR A 144 -18.36 5.55 4.36
CA TYR A 144 -19.70 5.17 3.99
C TYR A 144 -20.38 4.22 4.98
N ARG A 145 -19.63 3.34 5.66
CA ARG A 145 -20.17 2.52 6.76
C ARG A 145 -20.46 3.36 7.99
N LEU A 146 -19.56 4.27 8.35
CA LEU A 146 -19.65 5.03 9.59
C LEU A 146 -20.58 6.26 9.51
N THR A 147 -21.04 6.65 8.32
CA THR A 147 -22.00 7.75 8.14
C THR A 147 -23.44 7.29 7.93
N ARG A 148 -23.73 6.00 8.08
CA ARG A 148 -25.11 5.50 7.96
C ARG A 148 -25.95 5.98 9.12
N LYS A 149 -27.25 5.73 8.98
CA LYS A 149 -28.19 5.93 10.06
C LYS A 149 -27.74 5.17 11.32
N ASP A 150 -27.79 5.85 12.45
CA ASP A 150 -27.44 5.31 13.77
C ASP A 150 -25.95 4.88 13.90
N GLU A 151 -25.07 5.37 13.00
CA GLU A 151 -23.62 5.16 13.06
C GLU A 151 -22.88 6.38 13.60
N LEU A 152 -21.58 6.21 13.85
CA LEU A 152 -20.75 7.21 14.54
C LEU A 152 -20.84 8.62 13.95
N PHE A 153 -20.90 8.71 12.62
CA PHE A 153 -20.93 9.94 11.84
C PHE A 153 -22.24 10.09 11.04
N ASP A 154 -23.36 9.60 11.57
CA ASP A 154 -24.68 9.78 10.95
C ASP A 154 -24.91 11.25 10.55
N HIS A 155 -25.10 11.47 9.24
CA HIS A 155 -25.30 12.81 8.68
C HIS A 155 -26.47 13.54 9.33
N ALA A 156 -27.58 12.85 9.59
CA ALA A 156 -28.80 13.44 10.14
C ALA A 156 -28.62 13.94 11.57
N GLU A 157 -27.76 13.28 12.35
CA GLU A 157 -27.47 13.70 13.72
C GLU A 157 -26.33 14.70 13.80
N ARG A 158 -25.28 14.54 12.99
CA ARG A 158 -24.01 15.26 13.17
C ARG A 158 -23.96 16.60 12.46
N ILE A 159 -24.55 16.70 11.27
CA ILE A 159 -24.43 17.92 10.45
C ILE A 159 -25.20 19.08 11.06
N PRO A 160 -26.46 18.94 11.50
CA PRO A 160 -27.18 20.03 12.16
C PRO A 160 -26.43 20.57 13.37
N VAL A 161 -25.97 19.67 14.26
CA VAL A 161 -25.21 20.05 15.47
C VAL A 161 -23.90 20.75 15.11
N TYR A 162 -23.21 20.30 14.06
CA TYR A 162 -22.00 20.94 13.58
C TYR A 162 -22.26 22.36 13.06
N LEU A 163 -23.30 22.52 12.23
CA LEU A 163 -23.66 23.81 11.63
C LEU A 163 -24.16 24.79 12.69
N GLU A 164 -25.01 24.36 13.61
CA GLU A 164 -25.47 25.15 14.75
C GLU A 164 -24.31 25.69 15.59
N ARG A 165 -23.31 24.84 15.88
CA ARG A 165 -22.10 25.27 16.60
C ARG A 165 -21.34 26.35 15.83
N LEU A 166 -21.10 26.15 14.53
CA LEU A 166 -20.38 27.15 13.71
C LEU A 166 -21.15 28.48 13.65
N CYS A 167 -22.46 28.41 13.44
CA CYS A 167 -23.35 29.58 13.43
C CYS A 167 -23.32 30.34 14.75
N TYR A 168 -23.39 29.62 15.87
CA TYR A 168 -23.27 30.19 17.21
C TYR A 168 -21.91 30.88 17.42
N GLU A 169 -20.80 30.25 17.03
CA GLU A 169 -19.46 30.81 17.14
C GLU A 169 -19.27 32.08 16.27
N GLN A 170 -19.97 32.17 15.15
CA GLN A 170 -19.90 33.30 14.23
C GLN A 170 -20.98 34.38 14.48
N GLY A 171 -21.94 34.13 15.36
CA GLY A 171 -23.08 35.02 15.58
C GLY A 171 -24.01 35.14 14.38
N ILE A 172 -24.14 34.09 13.56
CA ILE A 172 -24.97 34.05 12.35
C ILE A 172 -26.15 33.11 12.60
N ASN A 173 -27.37 33.47 12.19
CA ASN A 173 -28.49 32.53 12.22
C ASN A 173 -28.32 31.49 11.10
N ILE A 174 -28.56 30.21 11.40
CA ILE A 174 -28.43 29.11 10.45
C ILE A 174 -29.34 29.28 9.22
N GLU A 175 -30.50 29.93 9.40
CA GLU A 175 -31.45 30.24 8.33
C GLU A 175 -30.96 31.36 7.39
N GLU A 176 -29.94 32.14 7.80
CA GLU A 176 -29.34 33.21 7.01
C GLU A 176 -28.19 32.71 6.12
N LEU A 177 -27.77 31.44 6.28
CA LEU A 177 -26.69 30.88 5.47
C LEU A 177 -27.14 30.69 4.02
N SER A 178 -26.36 31.23 3.09
CA SER A 178 -26.54 30.95 1.67
C SER A 178 -26.23 29.48 1.36
N PRO A 179 -26.81 28.90 0.28
CA PRO A 179 -26.48 27.55 -0.17
C PRO A 179 -24.98 27.31 -0.40
N GLU A 180 -24.23 28.34 -0.82
CA GLU A 180 -22.78 28.27 -1.01
C GLU A 180 -22.03 28.14 0.32
N GLN A 181 -22.45 28.87 1.36
CA GLN A 181 -21.90 28.72 2.71
C GLN A 181 -22.23 27.34 3.29
N LEU A 182 -23.48 26.88 3.14
CA LEU A 182 -23.90 25.55 3.56
C LEU A 182 -23.10 24.46 2.86
N LEU A 183 -22.88 24.57 1.55
CA LEU A 183 -22.01 23.67 0.79
C LEU A 183 -20.60 23.63 1.39
N SER A 184 -19.97 24.80 1.58
CA SER A 184 -18.61 24.89 2.12
C SER A 184 -18.49 24.25 3.51
N TYR A 185 -19.46 24.50 4.38
CA TYR A 185 -19.49 23.93 5.73
C TYR A 185 -19.75 22.42 5.73
N CYS A 186 -20.71 21.96 4.93
CA CYS A 186 -21.01 20.53 4.81
C CYS A 186 -19.80 19.77 4.26
N MET A 187 -19.22 20.26 3.17
CA MET A 187 -18.03 19.67 2.58
C MET A 187 -16.85 19.69 3.57
N GLY A 188 -16.63 20.81 4.26
CA GLY A 188 -15.62 20.90 5.32
C GLY A 188 -15.81 19.86 6.42
N TRP A 189 -17.06 19.54 6.79
CA TRP A 189 -17.37 18.48 7.74
C TRP A 189 -17.06 17.08 7.18
N GLU A 190 -17.44 16.79 5.93
CA GLU A 190 -17.16 15.49 5.28
C GLU A 190 -15.65 15.25 5.17
N LEU A 191 -14.90 16.26 4.71
CA LEU A 191 -13.45 16.18 4.59
C LEU A 191 -12.77 16.00 5.95
N ARG A 192 -13.21 16.74 6.98
CA ARG A 192 -12.71 16.55 8.35
C ARG A 192 -12.95 15.13 8.84
N THR A 193 -14.12 14.57 8.56
CA THR A 193 -14.47 13.20 8.98
C THR A 193 -13.56 12.18 8.29
N ILE A 194 -13.34 12.31 6.98
CA ILE A 194 -12.41 11.45 6.24
C ILE A 194 -10.98 11.61 6.76
N THR A 195 -10.50 12.84 7.02
CA THR A 195 -9.18 13.08 7.62
C THR A 195 -9.05 12.43 9.00
N HIS A 196 -10.10 12.45 9.82
CA HIS A 196 -10.10 11.73 11.10
C HIS A 196 -10.00 10.21 10.90
N LEU A 197 -10.67 9.63 9.90
CA LEU A 197 -10.59 8.20 9.59
C LEU A 197 -9.18 7.81 9.11
N LEU A 198 -8.57 8.63 8.26
CA LEU A 198 -7.16 8.45 7.85
C LEU A 198 -6.24 8.48 9.06
N SER A 199 -6.42 9.46 9.96
CA SER A 199 -5.65 9.56 11.20
C SER A 199 -5.87 8.33 12.10
N TRP A 200 -7.11 7.81 12.16
CA TRP A 200 -7.43 6.61 12.93
C TRP A 200 -6.66 5.40 12.41
N GLY A 201 -6.70 5.14 11.09
CA GLY A 201 -5.94 4.05 10.47
C GLY A 201 -4.42 4.18 10.70
N HIS A 202 -3.89 5.40 10.63
CA HIS A 202 -2.50 5.69 10.93
C HIS A 202 -2.13 5.37 12.38
N PHE A 203 -2.92 5.83 13.34
CA PHE A 203 -2.66 5.56 14.75
C PHE A 203 -2.77 4.07 15.08
N GLU A 204 -3.78 3.37 14.56
CA GLU A 204 -3.89 1.90 14.68
C GLU A 204 -2.64 1.20 14.19
N THR A 205 -2.10 1.62 13.04
CA THR A 205 -0.84 1.10 12.47
C THR A 205 0.35 1.30 13.43
N ILE A 206 0.47 2.49 14.03
CA ILE A 206 1.53 2.75 15.02
C ILE A 206 1.34 1.91 16.29
N PHE A 207 0.11 1.77 16.78
CA PHE A 207 -0.16 1.01 18.01
C PHE A 207 0.15 -0.48 17.83
N ILE A 208 -0.25 -1.06 16.70
CA ILE A 208 -0.01 -2.48 16.44
C ILE A 208 1.46 -2.77 16.13
N GLU A 209 2.18 -1.86 15.47
CA GLU A 209 3.63 -1.97 15.26
C GLU A 209 4.37 -1.97 16.61
N ASN A 210 4.00 -1.06 17.51
CA ASN A 210 4.56 -1.01 18.86
C ASN A 210 4.22 -2.25 19.69
N LEU A 211 3.01 -2.81 19.52
CA LEU A 211 2.63 -4.07 20.16
C LEU A 211 3.50 -5.22 19.63
N SER A 212 3.68 -5.30 18.31
CA SER A 212 4.53 -6.31 17.67
C SER A 212 5.97 -6.27 18.19
N ALA A 213 6.55 -5.07 18.27
CA ALA A 213 7.89 -4.90 18.82
C ALA A 213 8.02 -5.38 20.29
N GLN A 214 6.95 -5.28 21.09
CA GLN A 214 6.96 -5.64 22.51
C GLN A 214 6.64 -7.10 22.80
N VAL A 215 5.83 -7.76 21.97
CA VAL A 215 5.52 -9.20 22.08
C VAL A 215 6.78 -10.07 21.96
N GLY A 216 7.85 -9.53 21.36
CA GLY A 216 9.18 -10.12 21.26
C GLY A 216 9.57 -10.45 19.82
N LEU A 217 10.84 -10.77 19.60
CA LEU A 217 11.48 -10.93 18.28
C LEU A 217 10.89 -12.04 17.36
N GLY A 218 9.84 -12.74 17.78
CA GLY A 218 9.31 -13.91 17.08
C GLY A 218 7.97 -13.73 16.38
N ALA A 219 7.19 -12.70 16.72
CA ALA A 219 5.87 -12.51 16.09
C ALA A 219 6.01 -11.87 14.71
N LYS A 220 5.40 -12.48 13.68
CA LYS A 220 5.28 -11.87 12.36
C LYS A 220 4.17 -10.83 12.38
N PHE A 221 4.45 -9.63 11.87
CA PHE A 221 3.44 -8.58 11.72
C PHE A 221 3.07 -8.41 10.25
N LEU A 222 1.77 -8.28 9.98
CA LEU A 222 1.22 -8.06 8.65
C LEU A 222 0.13 -7.00 8.69
N VAL A 223 0.21 -6.02 7.80
CA VAL A 223 -0.94 -5.17 7.48
C VAL A 223 -1.60 -5.76 6.24
N PHE A 224 -2.91 -6.01 6.33
CA PHE A 224 -3.65 -6.80 5.34
C PHE A 224 -4.92 -6.07 4.90
N GLY A 225 -5.01 -5.74 3.60
CA GLY A 225 -6.22 -5.16 3.03
C GLY A 225 -7.36 -6.18 2.95
N VAL A 226 -8.57 -5.82 3.40
CA VAL A 226 -9.72 -6.75 3.39
C VAL A 226 -10.18 -7.16 1.98
N LYS A 227 -9.77 -6.43 0.95
CA LYS A 227 -10.05 -6.73 -0.47
C LYS A 227 -9.13 -7.78 -1.08
N GLN A 228 -8.25 -8.37 -0.27
CA GLN A 228 -7.39 -9.49 -0.64
C GLN A 228 -8.06 -10.84 -0.35
N LEU A 229 -7.51 -11.91 -0.94
CA LEU A 229 -8.02 -13.27 -0.75
C LEU A 229 -8.01 -13.68 0.73
N THR A 230 -9.17 -14.14 1.23
CA THR A 230 -9.31 -14.63 2.61
C THR A 230 -8.36 -15.79 2.88
N GLU A 231 -8.19 -16.66 1.88
CA GLU A 231 -7.26 -17.79 1.96
C GLU A 231 -5.83 -17.33 2.28
N ALA A 232 -5.35 -16.25 1.66
CA ALA A 232 -4.00 -15.73 1.93
C ALA A 232 -3.81 -15.31 3.39
N LEU A 233 -4.83 -14.72 4.03
CA LEU A 233 -4.78 -14.43 5.46
C LEU A 233 -4.75 -15.71 6.29
N ILE A 234 -5.60 -16.69 5.97
CA ILE A 234 -5.67 -17.94 6.73
C ILE A 234 -4.34 -18.69 6.72
N HIS A 235 -3.65 -18.73 5.58
CA HIS A 235 -2.34 -19.37 5.52
C HIS A 235 -1.27 -18.59 6.26
N PHE A 236 -1.29 -17.25 6.22
CA PHE A 236 -0.43 -16.45 7.11
C PHE A 236 -0.68 -16.76 8.59
N LEU A 237 -1.95 -16.88 8.98
CA LEU A 237 -2.36 -17.20 10.35
C LEU A 237 -2.05 -18.65 10.75
N GLY A 238 -2.02 -19.59 9.81
CA GLY A 238 -1.91 -21.03 10.08
C GLY A 238 -0.53 -21.64 9.86
N ASP A 239 0.28 -21.07 8.97
CA ASP A 239 1.56 -21.62 8.53
C ASP A 239 2.67 -20.56 8.60
N LEU A 240 3.64 -20.81 9.48
CA LEU A 240 4.78 -19.92 9.71
C LEU A 240 5.80 -19.94 8.56
N ASP A 241 5.72 -20.91 7.65
CA ASP A 241 6.64 -21.05 6.53
C ASP A 241 6.30 -20.11 5.37
N PHE A 242 5.11 -19.50 5.36
CA PHE A 242 4.75 -18.53 4.33
C PHE A 242 5.59 -17.27 4.45
N GLN A 243 6.06 -16.83 3.29
CA GLN A 243 6.73 -15.55 3.15
C GLN A 243 5.74 -14.46 2.80
N THR A 244 5.87 -13.29 3.41
CA THR A 244 5.08 -12.12 3.04
C THR A 244 5.88 -11.25 2.07
N VAL A 245 5.25 -10.81 0.98
CA VAL A 245 5.92 -10.03 -0.06
C VAL A 245 5.06 -8.84 -0.44
N TYR A 246 5.60 -7.64 -0.33
CA TYR A 246 4.93 -6.44 -0.81
C TYR A 246 5.06 -6.34 -2.33
N VAL A 247 3.97 -6.04 -3.04
CA VAL A 247 3.97 -5.89 -4.49
C VAL A 247 4.02 -4.43 -4.87
N SER A 248 5.14 -4.00 -5.44
CA SER A 248 5.34 -2.66 -5.99
C SER A 248 5.03 -2.67 -7.48
N HIS A 249 4.08 -1.84 -7.91
CA HIS A 249 3.65 -1.81 -9.32
C HIS A 249 3.04 -0.44 -9.73
N PRO A 250 3.06 -0.06 -11.02
CA PRO A 250 2.72 1.30 -11.47
C PRO A 250 1.20 1.59 -11.53
N ILE A 251 0.58 1.85 -10.37
CA ILE A 251 -0.88 2.13 -10.23
C ILE A 251 -1.32 3.34 -11.06
N SER A 252 -0.67 4.50 -10.91
CA SER A 252 -1.11 5.75 -11.57
C SER A 252 -1.07 5.68 -13.10
N GLU A 253 -0.16 4.89 -13.66
CA GLU A 253 -0.05 4.72 -15.12
C GLU A 253 -1.15 3.81 -15.67
N ALA A 254 -1.55 2.79 -14.90
CA ALA A 254 -2.70 1.96 -15.23
C ALA A 254 -4.02 2.75 -15.21
N ARG A 255 -4.20 3.65 -14.23
CA ARG A 255 -5.33 4.61 -14.19
C ARG A 255 -5.36 5.53 -15.40
N ARG A 256 -4.24 6.20 -15.71
CA ARG A 256 -4.17 7.08 -16.88
C ARG A 256 -4.50 6.37 -18.19
N LYS A 257 -4.01 5.13 -18.37
CA LYS A 257 -4.37 4.32 -19.56
C LYS A 257 -5.87 4.01 -19.60
N LYS A 258 -6.49 3.76 -18.46
CA LYS A 258 -7.93 3.54 -18.35
C LYS A 258 -8.73 4.80 -18.64
N GLU A 259 -8.34 5.96 -18.10
CA GLU A 259 -8.97 7.25 -18.42
C GLU A 259 -8.93 7.53 -19.93
N LEU A 260 -7.79 7.25 -20.59
CA LEU A 260 -7.62 7.45 -22.03
C LEU A 260 -8.37 6.42 -22.89
N GLY A 261 -8.42 5.16 -22.44
CA GLY A 261 -8.96 4.03 -23.23
C GLY A 261 -10.39 3.62 -22.87
N GLY A 262 -10.94 4.11 -21.76
CA GLY A 262 -12.26 3.70 -21.22
C GLY A 262 -12.31 2.30 -20.60
N HIS A 263 -11.19 1.58 -20.53
CA HIS A 263 -11.12 0.22 -19.99
C HIS A 263 -9.79 -0.03 -19.28
N TRP A 264 -9.80 -0.92 -18.29
CA TRP A 264 -8.59 -1.30 -17.57
C TRP A 264 -7.62 -2.10 -18.48
N PRO A 265 -6.31 -1.80 -18.45
CA PRO A 265 -5.34 -2.57 -19.23
C PRO A 265 -5.17 -3.98 -18.65
N GLU A 266 -4.80 -4.95 -19.51
CA GLU A 266 -4.59 -6.36 -19.13
C GLU A 266 -3.68 -6.54 -17.91
N PHE A 267 -2.68 -5.66 -17.78
CA PHE A 267 -1.76 -5.56 -16.65
C PHE A 267 -2.46 -5.62 -15.28
N ILE A 268 -3.64 -5.03 -15.11
CA ILE A 268 -4.37 -5.05 -13.84
C ILE A 268 -4.83 -6.46 -13.47
N TYR A 269 -5.39 -7.19 -14.43
CA TYR A 269 -5.87 -8.54 -14.19
C TYR A 269 -4.72 -9.49 -13.84
N GLN A 270 -3.55 -9.26 -14.43
CA GLN A 270 -2.33 -9.99 -14.09
C GLN A 270 -1.86 -9.68 -12.67
N VAL A 271 -1.90 -8.41 -12.26
CA VAL A 271 -1.60 -7.98 -10.89
C VAL A 271 -2.56 -8.62 -9.89
N ASN A 272 -3.86 -8.65 -10.20
CA ASN A 272 -4.86 -9.31 -9.34
C ASN A 272 -4.62 -10.83 -9.24
N GLN A 273 -4.28 -11.47 -10.36
CA GLN A 273 -4.00 -12.90 -10.41
C GLN A 273 -2.72 -13.30 -9.64
N LEU A 274 -1.80 -12.35 -9.37
CA LEU A 274 -0.56 -12.61 -8.62
C LEU A 274 -0.82 -13.28 -7.27
N GLN A 275 -1.91 -12.90 -6.58
CA GLN A 275 -2.16 -13.43 -5.24
C GLN A 275 -2.49 -14.93 -5.25
N LYS A 276 -3.26 -15.37 -6.24
CA LYS A 276 -3.57 -16.79 -6.44
C LYS A 276 -2.34 -17.55 -6.89
N ASP A 277 -1.58 -17.00 -7.84
CA ASP A 277 -0.46 -17.70 -8.45
C ASP A 277 0.77 -17.80 -7.52
N ALA A 278 1.03 -16.78 -6.71
CA ALA A 278 2.12 -16.78 -5.73
C ALA A 278 1.85 -17.74 -4.56
N PHE A 279 0.57 -18.07 -4.35
CA PHE A 279 0.13 -18.92 -3.26
C PHE A 279 0.74 -20.33 -3.33
N ASP A 280 0.76 -20.93 -4.52
CA ASP A 280 1.39 -22.24 -4.80
C ASP A 280 2.89 -22.28 -4.48
N SER A 281 3.53 -21.11 -4.41
CA SER A 281 4.95 -20.95 -4.07
C SER A 281 5.18 -20.60 -2.60
N LYS A 282 4.17 -20.73 -1.73
CA LYS A 282 4.18 -20.35 -0.32
C LYS A 282 4.48 -18.87 -0.07
N VAL A 283 3.95 -18.00 -0.93
CA VAL A 283 4.10 -16.55 -0.82
C VAL A 283 2.72 -15.90 -0.63
N VAL A 284 2.57 -15.16 0.46
CA VAL A 284 1.46 -14.23 0.68
C VAL A 284 1.88 -12.87 0.13
N VAL A 285 1.25 -12.46 -0.97
CA VAL A 285 1.46 -11.11 -1.50
C VAL A 285 0.58 -10.10 -0.78
N VAL A 286 1.13 -8.90 -0.60
CA VAL A 286 0.47 -7.74 -0.01
C VAL A 286 0.33 -6.67 -1.08
N MET A 287 -0.91 -6.35 -1.42
CA MET A 287 -1.26 -5.48 -2.54
C MET A 287 -1.59 -4.06 -2.06
N PRO A 288 -0.89 -3.02 -2.55
CA PRO A 288 -1.18 -1.63 -2.19
C PRO A 288 -2.54 -1.14 -2.69
N THR A 289 -3.12 -1.81 -3.68
CA THR A 289 -4.45 -1.47 -4.24
C THR A 289 -5.62 -2.07 -3.46
N ALA A 290 -5.35 -2.85 -2.40
CA ALA A 290 -6.42 -3.42 -1.57
C ALA A 290 -6.90 -2.46 -0.46
N ILE A 291 -6.30 -1.28 -0.38
CA ILE A 291 -6.37 -0.28 0.70
C ILE A 291 -6.32 1.13 0.06
N ASP A 292 -6.57 2.18 0.85
CA ASP A 292 -6.82 3.58 0.40
C ASP A 292 -6.25 3.93 -0.98
N GLU A 293 -7.15 4.36 -1.88
CA GLU A 293 -6.82 4.73 -3.24
C GLU A 293 -7.02 6.22 -3.50
N LEU A 294 -6.08 6.89 -4.18
CA LEU A 294 -6.32 8.24 -4.71
C LEU A 294 -7.20 8.15 -5.96
N ARG A 295 -8.44 8.65 -5.87
CA ARG A 295 -9.49 8.43 -6.89
C ARG A 295 -10.22 9.70 -7.34
N PHE A 296 -9.69 10.90 -7.10
CA PHE A 296 -10.43 12.12 -7.47
C PHE A 296 -10.40 12.39 -8.97
N SER A 297 -11.59 12.53 -9.56
CA SER A 297 -11.70 12.92 -10.96
C SER A 297 -11.37 14.40 -11.17
N LEU A 298 -10.77 14.68 -12.32
CA LEU A 298 -10.30 15.99 -12.72
C LEU A 298 -11.10 16.52 -13.92
N ARG A 299 -11.44 17.80 -13.91
CA ARG A 299 -12.13 18.49 -14.99
C ARG A 299 -11.31 19.69 -15.48
N HIS A 300 -11.13 19.78 -16.80
CA HIS A 300 -10.57 20.96 -17.44
C HIS A 300 -11.69 21.97 -17.73
N ILE A 301 -11.75 23.07 -16.96
CA ILE A 301 -12.75 24.13 -17.18
C ILE A 301 -12.36 25.00 -18.39
N ARG A 302 -11.06 25.22 -18.61
CA ARG A 302 -10.49 26.01 -19.71
C ARG A 302 -9.12 25.44 -20.11
N GLU A 303 -8.76 25.51 -21.39
CA GLU A 303 -7.52 24.93 -21.94
C GLU A 303 -6.23 25.37 -21.23
N HIS A 304 -6.21 26.56 -20.64
CA HIS A 304 -5.03 27.13 -19.96
C HIS A 304 -5.07 27.08 -18.44
N HIS A 305 -6.16 26.57 -17.84
CA HIS A 305 -6.26 26.44 -16.40
C HIS A 305 -5.83 25.04 -15.95
N PRO A 306 -5.21 24.91 -14.76
CA PRO A 306 -4.96 23.60 -14.20
C PRO A 306 -6.28 22.84 -14.04
N PRO A 307 -6.29 21.51 -14.24
CA PRO A 307 -7.47 20.71 -13.98
C PRO A 307 -7.93 20.89 -12.54
N GLN A 308 -9.24 21.00 -12.33
CA GLN A 308 -9.85 21.14 -11.02
C GLN A 308 -10.52 19.84 -10.60
N ARG A 309 -10.45 19.54 -9.30
CA ARG A 309 -11.12 18.38 -8.71
C ARG A 309 -12.61 18.65 -8.62
N THR A 310 -13.41 17.70 -9.10
CA THR A 310 -14.87 17.84 -9.13
C THR A 310 -15.52 17.39 -7.81
N GLY A 311 -14.84 16.53 -7.05
CA GLY A 311 -15.41 15.78 -5.93
C GLY A 311 -15.93 14.40 -6.31
N ALA A 312 -16.10 14.11 -7.61
CA ALA A 312 -16.47 12.78 -8.05
C ALA A 312 -15.28 11.82 -7.94
N LEU A 313 -15.55 10.60 -7.47
CA LEU A 313 -14.54 9.53 -7.39
C LEU A 313 -14.54 8.70 -8.68
N GLU A 314 -13.36 8.51 -9.25
CA GLU A 314 -13.08 7.59 -10.34
C GLU A 314 -13.28 6.15 -9.89
N GLU A 315 -13.53 5.26 -10.84
CA GLU A 315 -13.74 3.84 -10.54
C GLU A 315 -12.51 3.22 -9.84
N ARG A 316 -12.82 2.37 -8.86
CA ARG A 316 -11.88 1.68 -7.99
C ARG A 316 -11.02 0.67 -8.77
N TRP A 317 -9.83 0.36 -8.25
CA TRP A 317 -9.11 -0.83 -8.68
C TRP A 317 -10.04 -2.08 -8.62
N PRO A 318 -10.13 -2.90 -9.68
CA PRO A 318 -11.00 -4.08 -9.67
C PRO A 318 -10.66 -5.02 -8.52
N LEU A 319 -11.69 -5.58 -7.87
CA LEU A 319 -11.50 -6.61 -6.85
C LEU A 319 -10.75 -7.81 -7.45
N ILE A 320 -9.95 -8.48 -6.61
CA ILE A 320 -9.13 -9.63 -7.02
C ILE A 320 -9.99 -10.87 -7.30
N ASP A 321 -11.14 -10.95 -6.64
CA ASP A 321 -12.06 -12.08 -6.69
C ASP A 321 -13.47 -11.61 -6.34
N ASP A 322 -14.43 -12.53 -6.38
CA ASP A 322 -15.77 -12.34 -5.85
C ASP A 322 -15.74 -12.05 -4.35
N GLU A 323 -16.66 -11.21 -3.87
CA GLU A 323 -16.71 -10.78 -2.47
C GLU A 323 -16.77 -11.95 -1.46
N ASP A 324 -17.31 -13.10 -1.87
CA ASP A 324 -17.34 -14.29 -1.01
C ASP A 324 -15.95 -14.87 -0.75
N ASN A 325 -14.97 -14.67 -1.63
CA ASN A 325 -13.59 -15.12 -1.44
C ASN A 325 -12.73 -14.09 -0.69
N LEU A 326 -13.28 -12.91 -0.41
CA LEU A 326 -12.61 -11.79 0.26
C LEU A 326 -13.16 -11.56 1.66
N LEU A 327 -12.37 -10.91 2.52
CA LEU A 327 -12.87 -10.40 3.80
C LEU A 327 -13.72 -9.14 3.64
N TYR A 328 -13.57 -8.46 2.51
CA TYR A 328 -14.30 -7.25 2.16
C TYR A 328 -15.81 -7.51 2.15
N CYS A 329 -16.55 -6.66 2.85
CA CYS A 329 -18.00 -6.62 2.80
C CYS A 329 -18.42 -5.28 2.22
N ARG A 330 -19.04 -5.29 1.04
CA ARG A 330 -19.54 -4.04 0.47
C ARG A 330 -20.52 -3.38 1.45
N PRO A 331 -20.43 -2.06 1.64
CA PRO A 331 -21.43 -1.36 2.41
C PRO A 331 -22.83 -1.51 1.76
N ASP A 332 -23.74 -2.25 2.41
CA ASP A 332 -25.20 -2.36 2.16
C ASP A 332 -25.92 -1.15 1.52
N SER A 333 -25.69 0.09 1.98
CA SER A 333 -26.39 1.27 1.45
C SER A 333 -25.83 1.79 0.11
N ALA A 334 -24.69 1.29 -0.35
CA ALA A 334 -23.93 1.87 -1.46
C ALA A 334 -24.63 1.71 -2.81
N LEU A 335 -25.09 2.81 -3.39
CA LEU A 335 -25.73 2.85 -4.72
C LEU A 335 -24.84 2.25 -5.81
N ASP A 336 -23.53 2.50 -5.72
CA ASP A 336 -22.52 1.97 -6.63
C ASP A 336 -21.26 1.58 -5.84
N SER A 337 -20.45 0.66 -6.37
CA SER A 337 -19.23 0.16 -5.72
C SER A 337 -18.05 1.15 -5.81
N ASN A 338 -18.21 2.22 -6.58
CA ASN A 338 -17.20 3.24 -6.82
C ASN A 338 -17.42 4.49 -5.95
N TYR A 339 -18.59 4.65 -5.33
CA TYR A 339 -18.95 5.86 -4.59
C TYR A 339 -18.73 7.12 -5.43
N ALA A 340 -19.11 7.07 -6.71
CA ALA A 340 -18.76 8.13 -7.66
C ALA A 340 -19.25 9.51 -7.19
N SER A 341 -20.39 9.56 -6.50
CA SER A 341 -21.00 10.79 -5.99
C SER A 341 -20.67 11.13 -4.54
N LEU A 342 -19.75 10.41 -3.87
CA LEU A 342 -19.54 10.51 -2.42
C LEU A 342 -19.28 11.94 -1.96
N LEU A 343 -18.33 12.61 -2.63
CA LEU A 343 -17.86 13.96 -2.31
C LEU A 343 -18.30 14.97 -3.38
N MET A 344 -19.36 14.66 -4.14
CA MET A 344 -19.96 15.65 -5.04
C MET A 344 -20.53 16.83 -4.25
N PRO A 345 -20.46 18.05 -4.79
CA PRO A 345 -20.97 19.25 -4.13
C PRO A 345 -22.43 19.09 -3.71
N LYS A 346 -22.67 19.14 -2.41
CA LYS A 346 -23.99 19.02 -1.80
C LYS A 346 -24.05 19.80 -0.49
N TYR A 347 -25.24 20.22 -0.12
CA TYR A 347 -25.49 20.95 1.12
C TYR A 347 -26.67 20.36 1.88
N TRP A 348 -26.73 20.60 3.18
CA TRP A 348 -27.79 20.10 4.05
C TRP A 348 -29.04 20.98 3.91
N ASP A 349 -30.17 20.37 3.56
CA ASP A 349 -31.48 21.01 3.59
C ASP A 349 -32.20 20.66 4.89
N PHE A 350 -32.40 21.67 5.76
CA PHE A 350 -33.06 21.52 7.05
C PHE A 350 -34.52 21.12 6.93
N SER A 351 -35.20 21.49 5.84
CA SER A 351 -36.61 21.19 5.67
C SER A 351 -36.86 19.71 5.38
N SER A 352 -36.00 19.09 4.57
CA SER A 352 -36.10 17.67 4.22
C SER A 352 -35.13 16.77 4.98
N GLN A 353 -34.28 17.33 5.83
CA GLN A 353 -33.29 16.63 6.65
C GLN A 353 -32.42 15.66 5.84
N LYS A 354 -31.92 16.15 4.70
CA LYS A 354 -31.06 15.37 3.81
C LYS A 354 -30.11 16.28 3.04
N PHE A 355 -29.12 15.66 2.42
CA PHE A 355 -28.29 16.32 1.43
C PHE A 355 -29.05 16.60 0.12
N VAL A 356 -28.82 17.78 -0.43
CA VAL A 356 -29.27 18.22 -1.75
C VAL A 356 -28.05 18.60 -2.59
N GLU A 357 -28.03 18.13 -3.83
CA GLU A 357 -26.95 18.41 -4.78
C GLU A 357 -26.87 19.90 -5.12
N TYR A 358 -25.65 20.42 -5.20
CA TYR A 358 -25.39 21.82 -5.54
C TYR A 358 -25.07 21.98 -7.02
N LEU A 359 -26.08 22.39 -7.81
CA LEU A 359 -26.00 22.44 -9.28
C LEU A 359 -25.21 23.64 -9.84
N GLN A 360 -24.80 24.62 -9.01
CA GLN A 360 -24.07 25.81 -9.47
C GLN A 360 -22.54 25.63 -9.40
N GLU A 361 -22.04 24.56 -10.02
CA GLU A 361 -20.64 24.13 -9.92
C GLU A 361 -19.62 25.22 -10.28
N ASP A 362 -19.85 25.99 -11.36
CA ASP A 362 -18.85 26.93 -11.90
C ASP A 362 -18.42 28.02 -10.90
N ARG A 363 -19.30 28.45 -10.00
CA ARG A 363 -18.98 29.49 -9.00
C ARG A 363 -18.21 28.95 -7.81
N SER A 364 -18.54 27.72 -7.41
CA SER A 364 -17.98 27.06 -6.22
C SER A 364 -16.74 26.22 -6.51
N ALA A 365 -16.45 25.96 -7.79
CA ALA A 365 -15.34 25.10 -8.22
C ALA A 365 -13.97 25.48 -7.59
N PRO A 366 -13.58 26.76 -7.45
CA PRO A 366 -12.32 27.09 -6.78
C PRO A 366 -12.29 26.72 -5.29
N ILE A 367 -13.43 26.86 -4.59
CA ILE A 367 -13.54 26.51 -3.16
C ILE A 367 -13.49 24.99 -3.00
N ILE A 368 -14.24 24.26 -3.83
CA ILE A 368 -14.27 22.80 -3.88
C ILE A 368 -12.86 22.26 -4.17
N ASP A 369 -12.19 22.75 -5.21
CA ASP A 369 -10.85 22.29 -5.59
C ASP A 369 -9.83 22.55 -4.48
N SER A 370 -9.89 23.70 -3.81
CA SER A 370 -9.02 24.03 -2.69
C SER A 370 -9.21 23.07 -1.51
N LEU A 371 -10.47 22.86 -1.10
CA LEU A 371 -10.82 21.96 0.01
C LEU A 371 -10.41 20.50 -0.31
N LEU A 372 -10.69 20.02 -1.52
CA LEU A 372 -10.26 18.69 -1.97
C LEU A 372 -8.76 18.58 -2.12
N GLY A 373 -8.07 19.67 -2.50
CA GLY A 373 -6.61 19.71 -2.57
C GLY A 373 -5.95 19.38 -1.24
N VAL A 374 -6.51 19.84 -0.12
CA VAL A 374 -6.04 19.51 1.23
C VAL A 374 -6.25 18.02 1.53
N LEU A 375 -7.45 17.48 1.28
CA LEU A 375 -7.72 16.06 1.52
C LEU A 375 -6.85 15.16 0.63
N VAL A 376 -6.65 15.52 -0.63
CA VAL A 376 -5.77 14.77 -1.54
C VAL A 376 -4.35 14.72 -1.00
N GLY A 377 -3.81 15.85 -0.51
CA GLY A 377 -2.49 15.89 0.10
C GLY A 377 -2.38 14.97 1.32
N GLU A 378 -3.41 14.91 2.15
CA GLU A 378 -3.46 14.00 3.30
C GLU A 378 -3.51 12.53 2.86
N ILE A 379 -4.36 12.19 1.88
CA ILE A 379 -4.43 10.81 1.34
C ILE A 379 -3.10 10.39 0.73
N GLU A 380 -2.45 11.25 -0.06
CA GLU A 380 -1.13 10.97 -0.65
C GLU A 380 -0.07 10.73 0.43
N PHE A 381 -0.06 11.54 1.49
CA PHE A 381 0.85 11.38 2.62
C PHE A 381 0.62 10.04 3.34
N GLN A 382 -0.64 9.68 3.58
CA GLN A 382 -1.01 8.45 4.26
C GLN A 382 -0.68 7.21 3.43
N ILE A 383 -0.99 7.23 2.13
CA ILE A 383 -0.62 6.16 1.19
C ILE A 383 0.89 5.92 1.24
N ALA A 384 1.70 6.98 1.11
CA ALA A 384 3.15 6.84 1.12
C ALA A 384 3.68 6.27 2.46
N THR A 385 3.18 6.78 3.59
CA THR A 385 3.59 6.32 4.92
C THR A 385 3.22 4.86 5.13
N ARG A 386 2.00 4.48 4.76
CA ARG A 386 1.47 3.12 4.84
C ARG A 386 2.24 2.16 3.95
N ASP A 387 2.52 2.51 2.70
CA ASP A 387 3.26 1.66 1.77
C ASP A 387 4.68 1.40 2.28
N HIS A 388 5.32 2.39 2.91
CA HIS A 388 6.60 2.19 3.60
C HIS A 388 6.49 1.25 4.80
N VAL A 389 5.42 1.32 5.59
CA VAL A 389 5.15 0.36 6.69
C VAL A 389 4.99 -1.04 6.12
N LEU A 390 4.22 -1.21 5.04
CA LEU A 390 4.04 -2.51 4.36
C LEU A 390 5.39 -3.08 3.89
N VAL A 391 6.17 -2.29 3.16
CA VAL A 391 7.51 -2.67 2.71
C VAL A 391 8.43 -2.99 3.89
N THR A 392 8.25 -2.37 5.06
CA THR A 392 9.07 -2.61 6.26
C THR A 392 8.77 -3.97 6.89
N HIS A 393 7.50 -4.37 6.92
CA HIS A 393 7.05 -5.55 7.68
C HIS A 393 6.83 -6.81 6.82
N THR A 394 6.97 -6.74 5.50
CA THR A 394 7.03 -7.95 4.66
C THR A 394 8.42 -8.60 4.63
N ASP A 395 8.53 -9.89 4.31
CA ASP A 395 9.82 -10.57 4.16
C ASP A 395 10.61 -10.13 2.91
N GLY A 396 9.91 -9.64 1.88
CA GLY A 396 10.51 -9.22 0.62
C GLY A 396 9.71 -8.17 -0.15
N LEU A 397 10.28 -7.75 -1.27
CA LEU A 397 9.69 -6.82 -2.24
C LEU A 397 9.60 -7.49 -3.62
N LEU A 398 8.41 -7.52 -4.22
CA LEU A 398 8.20 -7.92 -5.61
C LEU A 398 7.88 -6.68 -6.44
N VAL A 399 8.84 -6.23 -7.25
CA VAL A 399 8.67 -5.10 -8.15
C VAL A 399 8.15 -5.62 -9.49
N PHE A 400 6.84 -5.59 -9.67
CA PHE A 400 6.15 -6.22 -10.80
C PHE A 400 5.90 -5.21 -11.93
N ARG A 401 6.61 -5.42 -13.05
CA ARG A 401 6.59 -4.58 -14.26
C ARG A 401 6.65 -3.08 -13.95
N PRO A 402 7.69 -2.62 -13.25
CA PRO A 402 7.81 -1.21 -12.90
C PRO A 402 7.91 -0.30 -14.13
N LEU A 403 8.24 -0.88 -15.30
CA LEU A 403 8.40 -0.22 -16.59
C LEU A 403 7.21 -0.45 -17.54
N PHE A 404 6.02 -0.84 -17.05
CA PHE A 404 4.80 -1.06 -17.87
C PHE A 404 4.45 0.09 -18.83
N SER A 405 4.83 1.31 -18.47
CA SER A 405 4.64 2.51 -19.29
C SER A 405 5.96 3.08 -19.80
N GLY A 406 7.06 2.32 -19.80
CA GLY A 406 8.39 2.74 -20.26
C GLY A 406 9.14 3.65 -19.29
N ARG A 407 8.74 3.73 -18.02
CA ARG A 407 9.43 4.43 -16.94
C ARG A 407 8.90 3.97 -15.58
N PHE A 408 9.70 4.14 -14.53
CA PHE A 408 9.22 4.01 -13.15
C PHE A 408 8.21 5.12 -12.83
N THR A 409 7.21 4.78 -12.03
CA THR A 409 6.36 5.77 -11.38
C THR A 409 7.01 6.26 -10.10
N ARG A 410 6.62 7.46 -9.64
CA ARG A 410 7.13 8.03 -8.39
C ARG A 410 6.88 7.11 -7.19
N GLY A 411 5.72 6.46 -7.12
CA GLY A 411 5.38 5.51 -6.06
C GLY A 411 6.32 4.31 -6.04
N VAL A 412 6.49 3.63 -7.19
CA VAL A 412 7.40 2.48 -7.32
C VAL A 412 8.84 2.86 -6.96
N SER A 413 9.31 4.03 -7.41
CA SER A 413 10.64 4.53 -7.03
C SER A 413 10.77 4.77 -5.53
N ALA A 414 9.79 5.39 -4.88
CA ALA A 414 9.81 5.63 -3.43
C ALA A 414 9.87 4.32 -2.63
N GLU A 415 9.13 3.29 -3.05
CA GLU A 415 9.14 1.97 -2.42
C GLU A 415 10.50 1.27 -2.56
N ILE A 416 11.13 1.38 -3.74
CA ILE A 416 12.48 0.87 -3.98
C ILE A 416 13.52 1.60 -3.11
N ASP A 417 13.44 2.93 -3.04
CA ASP A 417 14.35 3.75 -2.24
C ASP A 417 14.21 3.43 -0.74
N HIS A 418 12.97 3.22 -0.26
CA HIS A 418 12.71 2.79 1.11
C HIS A 418 13.27 1.38 1.40
N TRP A 419 13.06 0.44 0.49
CA TRP A 419 13.66 -0.90 0.58
C TRP A 419 15.19 -0.86 0.64
N LEU A 420 15.83 0.02 -0.14
CA LEU A 420 17.27 0.25 -0.06
C LEU A 420 17.70 0.78 1.31
N SER A 421 16.95 1.76 1.84
CA SER A 421 17.21 2.34 3.16
C SER A 421 17.16 1.28 4.27
N ILE A 422 16.18 0.38 4.22
CA ILE A 422 16.08 -0.77 5.13
C ILE A 422 17.34 -1.64 5.07
N ASN A 423 17.82 -1.97 3.86
CA ASN A 423 19.03 -2.78 3.68
C ASN A 423 20.29 -2.08 4.18
N GLN A 424 20.40 -0.76 3.97
CA GLN A 424 21.51 0.04 4.50
C GLN A 424 21.54 0.08 6.04
N SER A 425 20.39 -0.12 6.70
CA SER A 425 20.29 -0.27 8.15
C SER A 425 20.71 -1.66 8.68
N GLY A 426 21.09 -2.58 7.80
CA GLY A 426 21.54 -3.94 8.16
C GLY A 426 20.44 -5.01 8.16
N LYS A 427 19.19 -4.65 7.83
CA LYS A 427 18.11 -5.62 7.62
C LYS A 427 18.16 -6.13 6.18
N GLU A 428 18.82 -7.27 5.96
CA GLU A 428 18.93 -7.87 4.63
C GLU A 428 17.55 -8.34 4.13
N LYS A 429 16.93 -7.53 3.27
CA LYS A 429 15.65 -7.80 2.63
C LYS A 429 15.85 -7.88 1.13
N ARG A 430 15.23 -8.86 0.48
CA ARG A 430 15.42 -9.08 -0.96
C ARG A 430 14.33 -8.44 -1.80
N ALA A 431 14.69 -8.03 -3.02
CA ALA A 431 13.78 -7.49 -4.01
C ALA A 431 13.87 -8.27 -5.33
N ALA A 432 12.73 -8.75 -5.82
CA ALA A 432 12.62 -9.40 -7.11
C ALA A 432 12.02 -8.43 -8.14
N PHE A 433 12.77 -8.12 -9.19
CA PHE A 433 12.35 -7.25 -10.28
C PHE A 433 11.87 -8.09 -11.46
N VAL A 434 10.60 -7.96 -11.80
CA VAL A 434 9.98 -8.71 -12.90
C VAL A 434 9.66 -7.76 -14.03
N HIS A 435 10.21 -8.01 -15.21
CA HIS A 435 10.02 -7.22 -16.40
C HIS A 435 9.55 -8.09 -17.55
N TRP A 436 8.78 -7.49 -18.46
CA TRP A 436 8.58 -8.10 -19.76
C TRP A 436 9.59 -7.57 -20.77
N GLU A 437 9.96 -8.39 -21.74
CA GLU A 437 10.81 -7.96 -22.86
C GLU A 437 10.22 -6.73 -23.58
N GLU A 438 8.90 -6.67 -23.71
CA GLU A 438 8.20 -5.52 -24.32
C GLU A 438 8.47 -4.21 -23.56
N ASP A 439 8.43 -4.25 -22.22
CA ASP A 439 8.68 -3.07 -21.38
C ASP A 439 10.10 -2.54 -21.58
N ILE A 440 11.07 -3.45 -21.70
CA ILE A 440 12.48 -3.12 -21.95
C ILE A 440 12.65 -2.45 -23.31
N ARG A 441 12.03 -3.01 -24.36
CA ARG A 441 12.07 -2.43 -25.71
C ARG A 441 11.47 -1.02 -25.70
N LEU A 442 10.37 -0.82 -24.99
CA LEU A 442 9.73 0.49 -24.84
C LEU A 442 10.65 1.51 -24.14
N VAL A 443 11.37 1.11 -23.09
CA VAL A 443 12.35 1.98 -22.41
C VAL A 443 13.48 2.36 -23.36
N LEU A 444 14.11 1.38 -24.03
CA LEU A 444 15.24 1.63 -24.93
C LEU A 444 14.83 2.51 -26.12
N GLN A 445 13.63 2.31 -26.66
CA GLN A 445 13.07 3.14 -27.72
C GLN A 445 12.91 4.59 -27.27
N ARG A 446 12.38 4.82 -26.06
CA ARG A 446 12.17 6.17 -25.51
C ARG A 446 13.45 6.93 -25.21
N GLN A 447 14.46 6.23 -24.68
CA GLN A 447 15.78 6.84 -24.45
C GLN A 447 16.43 7.27 -25.78
N GLY A 448 16.14 6.53 -26.85
CA GLY A 448 16.63 6.81 -28.19
C GLY A 448 18.04 6.28 -28.42
N ARG A 449 18.28 5.80 -29.65
CA ARG A 449 19.54 5.15 -30.08
C ARG A 449 20.79 5.89 -29.62
N LYS A 450 20.88 7.19 -29.95
CA LYS A 450 22.08 8.00 -29.67
C LYS A 450 22.40 8.07 -28.18
N TYR A 451 21.39 8.19 -27.32
CA TYR A 451 21.59 8.26 -25.88
C TYR A 451 22.05 6.91 -25.33
N VAL A 452 21.37 5.82 -25.73
CA VAL A 452 21.73 4.46 -25.31
C VAL A 452 23.17 4.11 -25.72
N THR A 453 23.55 4.35 -26.98
CA THR A 453 24.92 4.11 -27.45
C THR A 453 25.95 4.91 -26.65
N ARG A 454 25.66 6.19 -26.35
CA ARG A 454 26.54 7.04 -25.52
C ARG A 454 26.68 6.51 -24.09
N SER A 455 25.58 6.06 -23.48
CA SER A 455 25.60 5.50 -22.13
C SER A 455 26.38 4.18 -22.07
N VAL A 456 26.21 3.30 -23.06
CA VAL A 456 27.03 2.08 -23.18
C VAL A 456 28.51 2.44 -23.34
N ALA A 457 28.85 3.40 -24.21
CA ALA A 457 30.23 3.84 -24.40
C ALA A 457 30.85 4.41 -23.10
N ASN A 458 30.09 5.21 -22.35
CA ASN A 458 30.53 5.71 -21.04
C ASN A 458 30.80 4.58 -20.06
N GLU A 459 29.94 3.56 -20.03
CA GLU A 459 30.10 2.42 -19.13
C GLU A 459 31.27 1.51 -19.53
N VAL A 460 31.50 1.30 -20.84
CA VAL A 460 32.73 0.67 -21.36
C VAL A 460 33.97 1.41 -20.85
N ILE A 461 33.97 2.74 -20.90
CA ILE A 461 35.08 3.55 -20.41
C ILE A 461 35.27 3.38 -18.89
N ASN A 462 34.19 3.33 -18.11
CA ASN A 462 34.24 3.10 -16.66
C ASN A 462 34.85 1.71 -16.34
N ILE A 463 34.43 0.66 -17.06
CA ILE A 463 34.97 -0.70 -16.88
C ILE A 463 36.46 -0.74 -17.22
N ILE A 464 36.88 -0.12 -18.34
CA ILE A 464 38.30 -0.05 -18.72
C ILE A 464 39.10 0.73 -17.67
N GLN A 465 38.58 1.85 -17.19
CA GLN A 465 39.23 2.67 -16.16
C GLN A 465 39.46 1.84 -14.89
N ASN A 466 38.43 1.14 -14.40
CA ASN A 466 38.51 0.36 -13.16
C ASN A 466 39.41 -0.88 -13.32
N LYS A 467 39.29 -1.59 -14.44
CA LYS A 467 40.04 -2.84 -14.69
C LYS A 467 41.52 -2.60 -14.97
N TYR A 468 41.84 -1.54 -15.72
CA TYR A 468 43.20 -1.27 -16.19
C TYR A 468 43.88 -0.08 -15.50
N GLN A 469 43.19 0.60 -14.56
CA GLN A 469 43.70 1.78 -13.84
C GLN A 469 44.15 2.92 -14.78
N ILE A 470 43.45 3.11 -15.89
CA ILE A 470 43.75 4.14 -16.91
C ILE A 470 42.80 5.31 -16.74
N SER A 471 43.31 6.54 -16.80
CA SER A 471 42.45 7.72 -16.71
C SER A 471 41.46 7.83 -17.88
N LYS A 472 40.22 8.22 -17.58
CA LYS A 472 39.12 8.41 -18.54
C LYS A 472 39.53 9.19 -19.80
N GLY A 473 40.28 10.27 -19.65
CA GLY A 473 40.74 11.10 -20.78
C GLY A 473 41.69 10.38 -21.75
N ARG A 474 42.52 9.45 -21.24
CA ARG A 474 43.41 8.63 -22.07
C ARG A 474 42.62 7.57 -22.84
N ILE A 475 41.62 6.96 -22.21
CA ILE A 475 40.72 5.98 -22.85
C ILE A 475 39.93 6.65 -23.98
N ILE A 476 39.33 7.81 -23.71
CA ILE A 476 38.55 8.57 -24.71
C ILE A 476 39.43 8.92 -25.92
N LYS A 477 40.64 9.46 -25.70
CA LYS A 477 41.57 9.77 -26.80
C LYS A 477 41.91 8.53 -27.63
N ALA A 478 42.18 7.39 -26.98
CA ALA A 478 42.52 6.14 -27.65
C ALA A 478 41.34 5.52 -28.43
N LEU A 479 40.10 5.70 -27.97
CA LEU A 479 38.89 5.21 -28.64
C LEU A 479 38.44 6.12 -29.78
N ILE A 480 38.59 7.45 -29.64
CA ILE A 480 38.20 8.43 -30.67
C ILE A 480 39.23 8.49 -31.81
N SER A 481 40.52 8.24 -31.55
CA SER A 481 41.59 8.31 -32.55
C SER A 481 41.58 7.19 -33.60
N GLN A 482 40.44 6.51 -33.83
CA GLN A 482 40.26 5.54 -34.92
C GLN A 482 39.91 6.20 -36.27
N GLU A 483 40.45 7.39 -36.55
CA GLU A 483 40.64 7.77 -37.95
C GLU A 483 41.72 6.87 -38.57
N PRO A 484 41.61 6.51 -39.87
CA PRO A 484 42.59 5.68 -40.56
C PRO A 484 43.86 6.50 -40.79
N VAL A 485 44.75 6.56 -39.79
CA VAL A 485 46.03 7.27 -39.91
C VAL A 485 47.17 6.27 -40.01
N GLY A 486 47.83 6.28 -41.18
CA GLY A 486 49.04 5.54 -41.45
C GLY A 486 50.20 5.98 -40.54
N SER A 487 50.98 4.98 -40.15
CA SER A 487 52.20 5.01 -39.32
C SER A 487 51.99 4.93 -37.80
N ILE A 488 52.49 3.79 -37.30
CA ILE A 488 52.58 3.34 -35.90
C ILE A 488 53.36 4.36 -35.02
N ASP A 489 54.17 5.22 -35.62
CA ASP A 489 55.01 6.20 -34.92
C ASP A 489 54.24 7.42 -34.36
N SER A 490 53.06 7.73 -34.91
CA SER A 490 52.21 8.82 -34.37
C SER A 490 51.54 8.45 -33.03
N ILE A 491 51.35 7.15 -32.77
CA ILE A 491 50.73 6.62 -31.55
C ILE A 491 51.77 6.52 -30.40
N LEU A 492 53.04 6.24 -30.74
CA LEU A 492 54.14 6.09 -29.77
C LEU A 492 54.57 7.42 -29.12
N SER A 493 54.18 8.55 -29.71
CA SER A 493 54.56 9.90 -29.24
C SER A 493 53.58 10.50 -28.21
N ALA A 494 52.40 9.90 -27.96
CA ALA A 494 51.34 10.50 -27.15
C ALA A 494 51.25 10.00 -25.68
N GLY A 495 52.13 9.09 -25.24
CA GLY A 495 52.19 8.65 -23.84
C GLY A 495 50.89 8.06 -23.26
N ALA A 496 49.97 7.59 -24.11
CA ALA A 496 48.58 7.42 -23.71
C ALA A 496 48.29 6.07 -23.01
N ILE A 497 48.70 4.92 -23.55
CA ILE A 497 48.46 3.58 -22.97
C ILE A 497 49.57 2.64 -23.48
N HIS A 498 50.13 1.77 -22.63
CA HIS A 498 51.15 0.80 -23.06
C HIS A 498 50.59 -0.17 -24.12
N PRO A 499 51.30 -0.48 -25.23
CA PRO A 499 50.76 -1.30 -26.33
C PRO A 499 50.22 -2.68 -25.91
N ALA A 500 50.89 -3.34 -24.96
CA ALA A 500 50.41 -4.62 -24.41
C ALA A 500 49.05 -4.46 -23.71
N THR A 501 48.85 -3.38 -22.96
CA THR A 501 47.58 -3.07 -22.30
C THR A 501 46.49 -2.75 -23.32
N LEU A 502 46.81 -2.02 -24.39
CA LEU A 502 45.86 -1.75 -25.47
C LEU A 502 45.43 -3.03 -26.19
N LYS A 503 46.36 -3.98 -26.40
CA LYS A 503 46.04 -5.30 -26.93
C LYS A 503 45.07 -6.06 -26.00
N HIS A 504 45.34 -6.10 -24.70
CA HIS A 504 44.43 -6.73 -23.73
C HIS A 504 43.04 -6.08 -23.72
N ILE A 505 42.96 -4.74 -23.76
CA ILE A 505 41.68 -4.04 -23.86
C ILE A 505 40.92 -4.44 -25.13
N ARG A 506 41.61 -4.57 -26.26
CA ARG A 506 41.01 -4.97 -27.54
C ARG A 506 40.49 -6.41 -27.48
N ASP A 507 41.30 -7.33 -26.96
CA ASP A 507 40.94 -8.74 -26.83
C ASP A 507 39.73 -8.92 -25.88
N ASP A 508 39.65 -8.11 -24.82
CA ASP A 508 38.54 -8.09 -23.88
C ASP A 508 37.31 -7.30 -24.34
N MET A 509 37.39 -6.52 -25.42
CA MET A 509 36.36 -5.54 -25.80
C MET A 509 34.95 -6.15 -25.96
N PRO A 510 34.75 -7.33 -26.56
CA PRO A 510 33.43 -7.95 -26.62
C PRO A 510 32.85 -8.25 -25.23
N LYS A 511 33.69 -8.73 -24.30
CA LYS A 511 33.30 -8.99 -22.91
C LYS A 511 32.98 -7.70 -22.16
N ILE A 512 33.83 -6.68 -22.31
CA ILE A 512 33.63 -5.35 -21.70
C ILE A 512 32.36 -4.70 -22.24
N SER A 513 32.10 -4.76 -23.55
CA SER A 513 30.88 -4.21 -24.15
C SER A 513 29.63 -4.94 -23.67
N ARG A 514 29.68 -6.26 -23.57
CA ARG A 514 28.60 -7.06 -23.00
C ARG A 514 28.35 -6.67 -21.54
N GLU A 515 29.39 -6.61 -20.72
CA GLU A 515 29.32 -6.20 -19.32
C GLU A 515 28.75 -4.78 -19.17
N ALA A 516 29.17 -3.84 -20.04
CA ALA A 516 28.63 -2.48 -20.05
C ALA A 516 27.13 -2.44 -20.36
N LYS A 517 26.66 -3.22 -21.35
CA LYS A 517 25.22 -3.34 -21.65
C LYS A 517 24.46 -3.94 -20.47
N VAL A 518 25.01 -4.96 -19.82
CA VAL A 518 24.41 -5.59 -18.63
C VAL A 518 24.33 -4.61 -17.47
N ASN A 519 25.41 -3.89 -17.14
CA ASN A 519 25.43 -2.89 -16.07
C ASN A 519 24.43 -1.77 -16.34
N LEU A 520 24.44 -1.23 -17.57
CA LEU A 520 23.52 -0.16 -17.97
C LEU A 520 22.06 -0.62 -17.88
N LEU A 521 21.73 -1.79 -18.45
CA LEU A 521 20.37 -2.29 -18.43
C LEU A 521 19.94 -2.66 -17.01
N ARG A 522 20.80 -3.28 -16.20
CA ARG A 522 20.51 -3.54 -14.78
C ARG A 522 20.16 -2.25 -14.04
N GLY A 523 20.88 -1.16 -14.30
CA GLY A 523 20.56 0.17 -13.79
C GLY A 523 19.14 0.61 -14.17
N TYR A 524 18.75 0.43 -15.43
CA TYR A 524 17.38 0.75 -15.86
C TYR A 524 16.32 -0.22 -15.33
N LEU A 525 16.62 -1.49 -15.15
CA LEU A 525 15.64 -2.48 -14.69
C LEU A 525 15.37 -2.40 -13.19
N THR A 526 16.34 -1.92 -12.42
CA THR A 526 16.24 -1.84 -10.97
C THR A 526 16.05 -0.41 -10.46
N GLY A 527 16.37 0.60 -11.28
CA GLY A 527 16.46 1.99 -10.85
C GLY A 527 17.71 2.30 -10.03
N MET A 528 18.67 1.37 -9.94
CA MET A 528 19.79 1.42 -9.00
C MET A 528 21.10 0.97 -9.65
N VAL A 529 22.22 1.59 -9.27
CA VAL A 529 23.55 1.28 -9.85
C VAL A 529 24.36 0.34 -8.93
N ASP A 530 24.20 0.46 -7.61
CA ASP A 530 25.04 -0.24 -6.63
C ASP A 530 24.20 -1.04 -5.61
N ILE A 531 23.79 -2.26 -5.98
CA ILE A 531 23.11 -3.19 -5.07
C ILE A 531 24.06 -4.32 -4.72
N LYS A 532 24.15 -4.66 -3.41
CA LYS A 532 24.88 -5.84 -2.94
C LYS A 532 24.39 -7.10 -3.68
N PRO A 533 25.30 -7.93 -4.23
CA PRO A 533 24.91 -9.17 -4.88
C PRO A 533 24.01 -10.04 -3.99
N GLY A 534 22.95 -10.61 -4.56
CA GLY A 534 21.99 -11.46 -3.84
C GLY A 534 20.84 -10.72 -3.13
N LEU A 535 20.87 -9.39 -3.06
CA LEU A 535 19.73 -8.60 -2.53
C LEU A 535 18.69 -8.27 -3.60
N ALA A 536 19.11 -8.09 -4.86
CA ALA A 536 18.20 -7.86 -5.97
C ALA A 536 18.35 -8.95 -7.03
N GLY A 537 17.24 -9.58 -7.41
CA GLY A 537 17.13 -10.53 -8.51
C GLY A 537 16.34 -9.90 -9.65
N VAL A 538 16.69 -10.21 -10.90
CA VAL A 538 16.01 -9.64 -12.08
C VAL A 538 15.55 -10.75 -13.01
N TRP A 539 14.26 -10.75 -13.33
CA TRP A 539 13.62 -11.65 -14.29
C TRP A 539 13.13 -10.85 -15.48
N VAL A 540 13.65 -11.19 -16.67
CA VAL A 540 13.17 -10.66 -17.94
C VAL A 540 12.42 -11.78 -18.65
N LEU A 541 11.12 -11.59 -18.85
CA LEU A 541 10.20 -12.65 -19.26
C LEU A 541 9.43 -12.23 -20.51
N GLU A 542 8.93 -13.20 -21.27
CA GLU A 542 8.18 -12.92 -22.49
C GLU A 542 6.76 -12.42 -22.20
N ASN A 543 6.11 -12.97 -21.16
CA ASN A 543 4.72 -12.70 -20.81
C ASN A 543 4.38 -13.23 -19.40
N TYR A 544 3.11 -13.15 -19.02
CA TYR A 544 2.61 -13.61 -17.72
C TYR A 544 2.72 -15.13 -17.51
N GLU A 545 2.52 -15.95 -18.54
CA GLU A 545 2.66 -17.41 -18.42
C GLU A 545 4.11 -17.83 -18.12
N ALA A 546 5.08 -17.15 -18.71
CA ALA A 546 6.49 -17.32 -18.34
C ALA A 546 6.77 -16.90 -16.89
N PHE A 547 6.08 -15.87 -16.39
CA PHE A 547 6.13 -15.47 -14.98
C PHE A 547 5.59 -16.54 -14.04
N LYS A 548 4.43 -17.13 -14.33
CA LYS A 548 3.88 -18.23 -13.52
C LYS A 548 4.86 -19.39 -13.36
N LYS A 549 5.57 -19.74 -14.43
CA LYS A 549 6.61 -20.79 -14.41
C LYS A 549 7.84 -20.38 -13.61
N ALA A 550 8.15 -19.08 -13.55
CA ALA A 550 9.29 -18.54 -12.81
C ALA A 550 8.99 -18.28 -11.33
N LEU A 551 7.73 -18.23 -10.91
CA LEU A 551 7.31 -17.93 -9.53
C LEU A 551 8.02 -18.78 -8.46
N PRO A 552 8.17 -20.12 -8.61
CA PRO A 552 8.92 -20.90 -7.62
C PRO A 552 10.37 -20.45 -7.47
N GLN A 553 11.03 -20.03 -8.56
CA GLN A 553 12.40 -19.50 -8.52
C GLN A 553 12.45 -18.12 -7.87
N ILE A 554 11.47 -17.27 -8.15
CA ILE A 554 11.33 -15.94 -7.52
C ILE A 554 11.11 -16.08 -6.02
N ALA A 555 10.22 -16.98 -5.59
CA ALA A 555 9.97 -17.28 -4.19
C ALA A 555 11.23 -17.80 -3.49
N ASN A 556 11.94 -18.76 -4.11
CA ASN A 556 13.22 -19.25 -3.57
C ASN A 556 14.27 -18.12 -3.49
N PHE A 557 14.32 -17.21 -4.47
CA PHE A 557 15.20 -16.05 -4.38
C PHE A 557 14.84 -15.16 -3.20
N LEU A 558 13.57 -14.83 -3.00
CA LEU A 558 13.15 -13.97 -1.88
C LEU A 558 13.52 -14.61 -0.53
N ARG A 559 13.47 -15.95 -0.42
CA ARG A 559 13.87 -16.72 0.77
C ARG A 559 15.37 -16.85 0.98
N ASP A 560 16.09 -17.27 -0.05
CA ASP A 560 17.45 -17.80 0.08
C ASP A 560 18.48 -16.96 -0.68
N GLY A 561 18.04 -16.04 -1.53
CA GLY A 561 18.90 -15.17 -2.35
C GLY A 561 19.40 -15.82 -3.63
N SER A 562 18.86 -16.99 -4.01
CA SER A 562 19.24 -17.71 -5.21
C SER A 562 18.01 -18.38 -5.86
N PRO A 563 17.89 -18.38 -7.20
CA PRO A 563 18.79 -17.74 -8.18
C PRO A 563 18.58 -16.23 -8.29
N VAL A 564 19.62 -15.47 -8.67
CA VAL A 564 19.59 -13.99 -8.77
C VAL A 564 18.93 -13.50 -10.09
N GLY A 565 17.97 -14.26 -10.61
CA GLY A 565 17.31 -14.00 -11.91
C GLY A 565 17.26 -15.22 -12.83
N ASN A 566 16.91 -14.98 -14.09
CA ASN A 566 16.75 -16.01 -15.13
C ASN A 566 17.80 -15.93 -16.25
N HIS A 567 19.03 -15.50 -15.94
CA HIS A 567 20.14 -15.38 -16.90
C HIS A 567 19.83 -14.48 -18.11
N TRP A 568 19.01 -13.45 -17.94
CA TRP A 568 18.67 -12.49 -19.01
C TRP A 568 19.90 -11.78 -19.61
N ASP A 569 21.00 -11.71 -18.87
CA ASP A 569 22.28 -11.16 -19.32
C ASP A 569 22.91 -11.99 -20.46
N GLU A 570 22.49 -13.24 -20.65
CA GLU A 570 22.84 -14.05 -21.81
C GLU A 570 22.16 -13.60 -23.09
N LYS A 571 20.96 -13.04 -22.97
CA LYS A 571 20.15 -12.47 -24.07
C LYS A 571 20.41 -10.99 -24.29
N ILE A 572 21.44 -10.40 -23.68
CA ILE A 572 21.64 -8.94 -23.65
C ILE A 572 21.79 -8.32 -25.04
N ASN A 573 22.33 -9.04 -26.01
CA ASN A 573 22.44 -8.53 -27.38
C ASN A 573 21.08 -8.48 -28.07
N ASP A 574 20.20 -9.44 -27.81
CA ASP A 574 18.85 -9.48 -28.39
C ASP A 574 17.96 -8.37 -27.81
N LEU A 575 18.19 -8.01 -26.54
CA LEU A 575 17.49 -6.92 -25.86
C LEU A 575 17.94 -5.53 -26.36
N PHE A 576 19.12 -5.41 -26.95
CA PHE A 576 19.66 -4.18 -27.56
C PHE A 576 19.69 -4.32 -29.09
N PRO A 577 18.58 -4.10 -29.81
CA PRO A 577 18.57 -4.19 -31.27
C PRO A 577 19.68 -3.31 -31.86
N ASP A 578 20.54 -3.90 -32.70
CA ASP A 578 21.84 -3.39 -33.18
C ASP A 578 22.03 -1.87 -33.06
N PHE A 579 22.46 -1.45 -31.87
CA PHE A 579 22.78 -0.07 -31.52
C PHE A 579 24.26 0.29 -31.75
N LEU A 580 25.02 -0.62 -32.36
CA LEU A 580 26.40 -0.38 -32.82
C LEU A 580 26.41 0.10 -34.27
#